data_AF-A0A3D4CMB9-F1
#
_entry.id   AF-A0A3D4CMB9-F1
#
_cell.length_a   1.000
_cell.length_b   1.000
_cell.length_c   1.000
_cell.angle_alpha   90.00
_cell.angle_beta   90.00
_cell.angle_gamma   90.00
#
_symmetry.space_group_name_H-M   'P 1'
#
loop_
_entity.id
_entity.type
_entity.pdbx_description
1 polymer ?
#
loop_
_entity_poly.entity_id
_entity_poly.type
_entity_poly.pdbx_seq_one_letter_code
_entity_poly.pdbx_strand_id
1 'polypeptide(L)'
;MLLKRFPGLRVSYDAGENRVGTDRTTDDRVIKKINDWKPDILFVQYNPVKQEKWIASHLSRLKVGMAMGVGGTFNEYLGDFKKAPQWMEHVGLKWLWRVMVEPKRFGRIMRAVIVFPWLVFCESLKRKS
;
A
#
# COMPACT_ATOMS: atom_id res chain seq x y z
N MET A 1 -3.88 17.57 -6.35
CA MET A 1 -2.53 17.82 -6.92
C MET A 1 -2.38 17.19 -8.31
N LEU A 2 -2.70 15.91 -8.50
CA LEU A 2 -2.67 15.24 -9.82
C LEU A 2 -3.64 15.86 -10.85
N LEU A 3 -4.90 16.08 -10.50
CA LEU A 3 -5.90 16.67 -11.41
C LEU A 3 -5.54 18.09 -11.87
N LYS A 4 -4.77 18.85 -11.07
CA LYS A 4 -4.28 20.19 -11.46
C LYS A 4 -3.18 20.12 -12.53
N ARG A 5 -2.42 19.01 -12.57
CA ARG A 5 -1.30 18.81 -13.49
C ARG A 5 -1.72 18.11 -14.79
N PHE A 6 -2.80 17.33 -14.76
CA PHE A 6 -3.33 16.59 -15.91
C PHE A 6 -4.85 16.82 -16.05
N PRO A 7 -5.28 17.84 -16.80
CA PRO A 7 -6.70 18.23 -16.88
C PRO A 7 -7.60 17.19 -17.55
N GLY A 8 -7.05 16.37 -18.47
CA GLY A 8 -7.79 15.28 -19.13
C GLY A 8 -7.84 13.98 -18.34
N LEU A 9 -7.21 13.93 -17.15
CA LEU A 9 -7.15 12.72 -16.34
C LEU A 9 -8.51 12.47 -15.68
N ARG A 10 -9.18 11.39 -16.09
CA ARG A 10 -10.39 10.90 -15.43
C ARG A 10 -9.98 9.95 -14.31
N VAL A 11 -10.44 10.23 -13.10
CA VAL A 11 -10.18 9.41 -11.92
C VAL A 11 -11.51 8.98 -11.32
N SER A 12 -11.65 7.69 -11.06
CA SER A 12 -12.73 7.13 -10.24
C SER A 12 -12.12 6.54 -8.98
N TYR A 13 -12.80 6.72 -7.85
CA TYR A 13 -12.41 6.17 -6.56
C TYR A 13 -13.50 5.26 -6.02
N ASP A 14 -13.08 4.16 -5.43
CA ASP A 14 -13.93 3.23 -4.70
C ASP A 14 -13.31 3.00 -3.33
N ALA A 15 -14.10 3.14 -2.26
CA ALA A 15 -13.64 2.93 -0.89
C ALA A 15 -13.29 1.46 -0.60
N GLY A 16 -13.58 0.56 -1.55
CA GLY A 16 -13.36 -0.86 -1.46
C GLY A 16 -14.45 -1.56 -0.66
N GLU A 17 -14.47 -2.88 -0.76
CA GLU A 17 -15.35 -3.71 0.05
C GLU A 17 -14.55 -4.61 0.97
N ASN A 18 -15.07 -4.82 2.19
CA ASN A 18 -14.37 -5.56 3.23
C ASN A 18 -14.15 -7.05 2.91
N ARG A 19 -14.88 -7.60 1.92
CA ARG A 19 -14.89 -9.04 1.58
C ARG A 19 -14.23 -9.36 0.23
N VAL A 20 -13.60 -8.40 -0.43
CA VAL A 20 -12.87 -8.61 -1.69
C VAL A 20 -11.76 -9.66 -1.51
N GLY A 21 -11.71 -10.64 -2.41
CA GLY A 21 -10.82 -11.79 -2.36
C GLY A 21 -11.19 -12.87 -1.34
N THR A 22 -12.36 -12.76 -0.70
CA THR A 22 -12.91 -13.79 0.20
C THR A 22 -14.33 -14.20 -0.16
N ASP A 23 -15.09 -13.30 -0.77
CA ASP A 23 -16.45 -13.55 -1.22
C ASP A 23 -16.58 -13.33 -2.73
N ARG A 24 -17.06 -14.36 -3.44
CA ARG A 24 -17.17 -14.35 -4.90
C ARG A 24 -18.19 -13.33 -5.40
N THR A 25 -19.29 -13.14 -4.67
CA THR A 25 -20.34 -12.18 -5.10
C THR A 25 -19.85 -10.74 -5.03
N THR A 26 -19.07 -10.43 -4.00
CA THR A 26 -18.35 -9.16 -3.83
C THR A 26 -17.34 -8.96 -4.96
N ASP A 27 -16.53 -9.98 -5.27
CA ASP A 27 -15.53 -9.91 -6.36
C ASP A 27 -16.20 -9.65 -7.71
N ASP A 28 -17.30 -10.35 -8.02
CA ASP A 28 -18.04 -10.19 -9.27
C ASP A 28 -18.61 -8.78 -9.42
N ARG A 29 -19.12 -8.19 -8.32
CA ARG A 29 -19.63 -6.82 -8.29
C ARG A 29 -18.52 -5.80 -8.54
N VAL A 30 -17.38 -5.95 -7.87
CA VAL A 30 -16.22 -5.06 -8.03
C VAL A 30 -15.65 -5.16 -9.44
N ILE A 31 -15.49 -6.36 -9.99
CA ILE A 31 -15.01 -6.58 -11.36
C ILE A 31 -15.98 -5.95 -12.37
N LYS A 32 -17.30 -6.11 -12.16
CA LYS A 32 -18.30 -5.47 -13.02
C LYS A 32 -18.13 -3.95 -13.01
N LYS A 33 -18.02 -3.34 -11.84
CA LYS A 33 -17.83 -1.88 -11.69
C LYS A 33 -16.56 -1.39 -12.39
N ILE A 34 -15.45 -2.12 -12.24
CA ILE A 34 -14.19 -1.81 -12.92
C ILE A 34 -14.37 -1.90 -14.44
N ASN A 35 -14.95 -2.99 -14.94
CA ASN A 35 -15.15 -3.23 -16.36
C ASN A 35 -16.13 -2.26 -17.02
N ASP A 36 -17.12 -1.76 -16.27
CA ASP A 36 -18.06 -0.75 -16.73
C ASP A 36 -17.36 0.62 -16.89
N TRP A 37 -16.43 0.95 -15.99
CA TRP A 37 -15.66 2.20 -16.07
C TRP A 37 -14.55 2.16 -17.14
N LYS A 38 -14.02 0.97 -17.44
CA LYS A 38 -12.93 0.72 -18.40
C LYS A 38 -11.64 1.53 -18.11
N PRO A 39 -10.94 1.27 -16.99
CA PRO A 39 -9.64 1.86 -16.72
C PRO A 39 -8.60 1.56 -17.79
N ASP A 40 -7.80 2.55 -18.15
CA ASP A 40 -6.47 2.29 -18.70
C ASP A 40 -5.54 1.70 -17.64
N ILE A 41 -5.62 2.24 -16.42
CA ILE A 41 -4.80 1.82 -15.27
C ILE A 41 -5.69 1.61 -14.04
N LEU A 42 -5.60 0.42 -13.45
CA LEU A 42 -6.25 0.07 -12.18
C LEU A 42 -5.21 0.03 -11.05
N PHE A 43 -5.41 0.86 -10.04
CA PHE A 43 -4.66 0.80 -8.79
C PHE A 43 -5.47 0.06 -7.73
N VAL A 44 -4.91 -1.03 -7.19
CA VAL A 44 -5.56 -1.85 -6.17
C VAL A 44 -4.86 -1.63 -4.83
N GLN A 45 -5.64 -1.21 -3.83
CA GLN A 45 -5.13 -0.96 -2.49
C GLN A 45 -5.79 -1.90 -1.48
N TYR A 46 -5.13 -3.04 -1.23
CA TYR A 46 -5.49 -3.95 -0.15
C TYR A 46 -4.25 -4.30 0.69
N ASN A 47 -4.37 -5.29 1.57
CA ASN A 47 -3.20 -5.90 2.20
C ASN A 47 -2.22 -6.35 1.09
N PRO A 48 -0.90 -6.09 1.22
CA PRO A 48 0.09 -6.35 0.17
C PRO A 48 0.07 -7.78 -0.39
N VAL A 49 -0.24 -8.79 0.43
CA VAL A 49 -0.34 -10.18 -0.06
C VAL A 49 -1.67 -10.42 -0.76
N LYS A 50 -2.75 -9.82 -0.25
CA LYS A 50 -4.11 -10.00 -0.79
C LYS A 50 -4.29 -9.30 -2.14
N GLN A 51 -3.73 -8.10 -2.31
CA GLN A 51 -3.88 -7.33 -3.55
C GLN A 51 -3.27 -8.08 -4.75
N GLU A 52 -2.06 -8.64 -4.60
CA GLU A 52 -1.38 -9.34 -5.69
C GLU A 52 -2.11 -10.63 -6.05
N LYS A 53 -2.54 -11.39 -5.03
CA LYS A 53 -3.35 -12.60 -5.23
C LYS A 53 -4.67 -12.29 -5.93
N TRP A 54 -5.36 -11.23 -5.51
CA TRP A 54 -6.64 -10.86 -6.09
C TRP A 54 -6.51 -10.41 -7.54
N ILE A 55 -5.48 -9.61 -7.86
CA ILE A 55 -5.18 -9.21 -9.24
C ILE A 55 -4.88 -10.47 -10.06
N ALA A 56 -3.97 -11.32 -9.60
CA ALA A 56 -3.58 -12.54 -10.31
C ALA A 56 -4.77 -13.48 -10.55
N SER A 57 -5.65 -13.66 -9.56
CA SER A 57 -6.81 -14.55 -9.67
C SER A 57 -7.92 -14.02 -10.59
N HIS A 58 -7.96 -12.71 -10.83
CA HIS A 58 -9.02 -12.05 -11.59
C HIS A 58 -8.55 -11.37 -12.87
N LEU A 59 -7.25 -11.45 -13.18
CA LEU A 59 -6.64 -10.75 -14.31
C LEU A 59 -7.34 -11.06 -15.64
N SER A 60 -7.72 -12.33 -15.86
CA SER A 60 -8.43 -12.77 -17.07
C SER A 60 -9.85 -12.19 -17.21
N ARG A 61 -10.43 -11.68 -16.13
CA ARG A 61 -11.79 -11.12 -16.07
C ARG A 61 -11.78 -9.59 -16.09
N LEU A 62 -10.63 -8.95 -15.86
CA LEU A 62 -10.47 -7.51 -15.80
C LEU A 62 -10.24 -6.94 -17.21
N LYS A 63 -11.08 -5.99 -17.62
CA LYS A 63 -10.97 -5.25 -18.88
C LYS A 63 -10.21 -3.96 -18.64
N VAL A 64 -8.92 -4.08 -18.32
CA VAL A 64 -8.03 -2.97 -17.98
C VAL A 64 -6.75 -3.05 -18.80
N GLY A 65 -6.13 -1.90 -19.10
CA GLY A 65 -4.81 -1.88 -19.75
C GLY A 65 -3.69 -2.40 -18.84
N MET A 66 -3.73 -2.01 -17.56
CA MET A 66 -2.78 -2.44 -16.53
C MET A 66 -3.47 -2.50 -15.16
N ALA A 67 -3.07 -3.46 -14.33
CA ALA A 67 -3.43 -3.51 -12.90
C ALA A 67 -2.16 -3.50 -12.03
N MET A 68 -2.16 -2.71 -10.97
CA MET A 68 -1.03 -2.59 -10.06
C MET A 68 -1.50 -2.51 -8.61
N GLY A 69 -0.91 -3.35 -7.76
CA GLY A 69 -1.04 -3.23 -6.32
C GLY A 69 -0.20 -2.06 -5.79
N VAL A 70 -0.83 -1.09 -5.12
CA VAL A 70 -0.13 0.14 -4.65
C VAL A 70 0.18 0.14 -3.14
N GLY A 71 -0.42 -0.79 -2.40
CA GLY A 71 -0.25 -0.92 -0.96
C GLY A 71 -0.66 0.33 -0.16
N GLY A 72 -0.43 0.27 1.16
CA GLY A 72 -0.88 1.31 2.08
C GLY A 72 -0.12 2.65 1.97
N THR A 73 1.04 2.69 1.33
CA THR A 73 1.83 3.92 1.19
C THR A 73 1.19 4.91 0.22
N PHE A 74 0.34 4.43 -0.69
CA PHE A 74 -0.39 5.28 -1.63
C PHE A 74 -1.33 6.29 -0.93
N ASN A 75 -1.80 6.00 0.29
CA ASN A 75 -2.61 6.92 1.07
C ASN A 75 -1.89 8.22 1.44
N GLU A 76 -0.55 8.21 1.53
CA GLU A 76 0.23 9.45 1.76
C GLU A 76 0.12 10.42 0.56
N TYR A 77 -0.11 9.90 -0.64
CA TYR A 77 -0.28 10.68 -1.86
C TYR A 77 -1.73 11.13 -2.11
N LEU A 78 -2.70 10.36 -1.61
CA LEU A 78 -4.13 10.70 -1.67
C LEU A 78 -4.55 11.78 -0.68
N GLY A 79 -3.69 12.10 0.31
CA GLY A 79 -3.89 13.22 1.24
C GLY A 79 -4.49 12.83 2.58
N ASP A 80 -4.83 11.55 2.77
CA ASP A 80 -5.51 11.05 3.99
C ASP A 80 -4.55 10.83 5.17
N PHE A 81 -3.23 10.94 4.97
CA PHE A 81 -2.23 10.72 6.01
C PHE A 81 -1.51 12.01 6.44
N LYS A 82 -1.34 12.17 7.76
CA LYS A 82 -0.50 13.22 8.34
C LYS A 82 0.95 13.03 7.87
N LYS A 83 1.40 13.88 6.95
CA LYS A 83 2.79 13.92 6.49
C LYS A 83 3.72 14.21 7.67
N ALA A 84 4.88 13.56 7.67
CA ALA A 84 5.94 13.88 8.62
C ALA A 84 6.40 15.33 8.38
N PRO A 85 6.73 16.08 9.45
CA PRO A 85 7.43 17.37 9.31
C PRO A 85 8.68 17.19 8.46
N GLN A 86 8.98 18.16 7.58
CA GLN A 86 10.12 18.08 6.66
C GLN A 86 11.43 17.83 7.40
N TRP A 87 11.67 18.49 8.53
CA TRP A 87 12.89 18.28 9.31
C TRP A 87 13.08 16.83 9.74
N MET A 88 12.00 16.11 10.10
CA MET A 88 12.04 14.70 10.47
C MET A 88 12.39 13.80 9.29
N GLU A 89 11.94 14.15 8.09
CA GLU A 89 12.30 13.41 6.87
C GLU A 89 13.78 13.59 6.52
N HIS A 90 14.32 14.81 6.64
CA HIS A 90 15.73 15.11 6.37
C HIS A 90 16.71 14.40 7.31
N VAL A 91 16.32 14.21 8.58
CA VAL A 91 17.14 13.50 9.58
C VAL A 91 16.82 12.00 9.68
N GLY A 92 16.00 11.46 8.77
CA GLY A 92 15.66 10.03 8.73
C GLY A 92 14.69 9.55 9.83
N LEU A 93 14.06 10.45 10.58
CA LEU A 93 13.13 10.16 11.68
C LEU A 93 11.66 9.99 11.24
N LYS A 94 11.41 9.84 9.93
CA LYS A 94 10.06 9.56 9.41
C LYS A 94 9.43 8.30 10.03
N TRP A 95 10.23 7.31 10.40
CA TRP A 95 9.76 6.11 11.11
C TRP A 95 9.18 6.45 12.48
N LEU A 96 9.78 7.39 13.22
CA LEU A 96 9.34 7.81 14.55
C LEU A 96 8.02 8.57 14.46
N TRP A 97 7.87 9.43 13.44
CA TRP A 97 6.59 10.06 13.14
C TRP A 97 5.48 9.04 12.91
N ARG A 98 5.75 7.97 12.14
CA ARG A 98 4.78 6.89 11.90
C ARG A 98 4.41 6.12 13.18
N VAL A 99 5.35 5.96 14.14
CA VAL A 99 5.03 5.38 15.46
C VAL A 99 4.10 6.31 16.24
N MET A 100 4.39 7.61 16.26
CA MET A 100 3.58 8.57 17.00
C MET A 100 2.15 8.68 16.46
N VAL A 101 1.97 8.61 15.13
CA VAL A 101 0.66 8.65 14.49
C VAL A 101 -0.08 7.30 14.57
N GLU A 102 0.64 6.17 14.52
CA GLU A 102 0.07 4.82 14.58
C GLU A 102 0.77 3.95 15.65
N PRO A 103 0.44 4.13 16.95
CA PRO A 103 1.11 3.45 18.06
C PRO A 103 1.01 1.91 17.98
N LYS A 104 -0.05 1.38 17.34
CA LYS A 104 -0.21 -0.06 17.06
C LYS A 104 0.96 -0.66 16.27
N ARG A 105 1.74 0.15 15.54
CA ARG A 105 2.90 -0.29 14.75
C ARG A 105 4.19 -0.41 15.58
N PHE A 106 4.21 0.05 16.83
CA PHE A 106 5.41 0.10 17.67
C PHE A 106 6.13 -1.25 17.74
N GLY A 107 5.42 -2.34 18.06
CA GLY A 107 6.04 -3.67 18.18
C GLY A 107 6.65 -4.22 16.88
N ARG A 108 6.16 -3.78 15.70
CA ARG A 108 6.79 -4.12 14.42
C ARG A 108 8.04 -3.28 14.18
N ILE A 109 7.98 -1.99 14.52
CA ILE A 109 9.08 -1.06 14.31
C ILE A 109 10.26 -1.37 15.25
N MET A 110 10.01 -1.70 16.51
CA MET A 110 11.05 -2.14 17.44
C MET A 110 11.79 -3.39 16.97
N ARG A 111 11.08 -4.34 16.37
CA ARG A 111 11.71 -5.51 15.75
C ARG A 111 12.61 -5.14 14.58
N ALA A 112 12.19 -4.20 13.75
CA ALA A 112 12.96 -3.77 12.59
C ALA A 112 14.17 -2.88 12.96
N VAL A 113 14.03 -1.99 13.95
CA VAL A 113 15.04 -0.97 14.27
C VAL A 113 16.01 -1.43 15.36
N ILE A 114 15.59 -2.30 16.28
CA ILE A 114 16.43 -2.76 17.39
C ILE A 114 16.81 -4.23 17.23
N VAL A 115 15.82 -5.12 17.11
CA VAL A 115 16.06 -6.57 17.13
C VAL A 115 16.87 -7.00 15.91
N PHE A 116 16.51 -6.54 14.71
CA PHE A 116 17.21 -6.94 13.49
C PHE A 116 18.68 -6.48 13.46
N PRO A 117 19.02 -5.19 13.71
CA PRO A 117 20.43 -4.78 13.76
C PRO A 117 21.21 -5.49 14.86
N TRP A 118 20.61 -5.75 16.01
CA TRP A 118 21.23 -6.52 17.08
C TRP A 118 21.57 -7.95 16.65
N LEU A 119 20.61 -8.65 16.01
CA LEU A 119 20.83 -10.00 15.49
C LEU A 119 21.94 -10.02 14.44
N VAL A 120 21.93 -9.08 13.50
CA VAL A 120 22.96 -8.95 12.46
C VAL A 120 24.33 -8.67 13.09
N PHE A 121 24.38 -7.81 14.11
CA PHE A 121 25.62 -7.50 14.83
C PHE A 121 26.18 -8.72 15.56
N CYS A 122 25.35 -9.44 16.33
CA CYS A 122 25.75 -10.66 17.00
C CYS A 122 26.24 -11.73 16.01
N GLU A 123 25.57 -11.89 14.87
CA GLU A 123 25.98 -12.84 13.82
C GLU A 123 27.30 -12.43 13.16
N SER A 124 27.50 -11.13 12.92
CA SER A 124 28.76 -10.60 12.39
C SER A 124 29.94 -10.83 13.33
N LEU A 125 29.73 -10.88 14.64
CA LEU A 125 30.78 -11.19 15.62
C LEU A 125 31.12 -12.68 15.65
N LYS A 126 30.13 -13.56 15.46
CA LYS A 126 30.34 -15.02 15.41
C LYS A 126 31.09 -15.49 14.17
N ARG A 127 30.94 -14.81 13.03
CA ARG A 127 31.65 -15.12 11.78
C ARG A 127 33.14 -14.74 11.75
N LYS A 128 33.61 -13.97 12.73
CA LYS A 128 35.00 -13.48 12.82
C LYS A 128 35.84 -14.22 13.89
N SER A 129 35.26 -15.19 14.59
CA SER A 129 35.94 -16.12 15.52
C SER A 129 35.96 -17.52 14.93
#